data_AF-A0A7C5QVM1-F1
#
_entry.id   AF-A0A7C5QVM1-F1
#
_cell.length_a   1.000
_cell.length_b   1.000
_cell.length_c   1.000
_cell.angle_alpha   90.00
_cell.angle_beta   90.00
_cell.angle_gamma   90.00
#
_symmetry.space_group_name_H-M   'P 1'
#
loop_
_entity.id
_entity.type
_entity.pdbx_description
1 polymer ?
#
loop_
_entity_poly.entity_id
_entity_poly.type
_entity_poly.pdbx_seq_one_letter_code
_entity_poly.pdbx_strand_id
1 'polypeptide(L)'
;MRRAKRISIVSFLALIMLFSLAYALRMGENAVQLPIGTKIETAGEITRFILPDGVLELIGSAGQLGVRAYNKGGALLYSGKQARLFAVVPVQKLANQNTSTADLVFVQFKELSPQPDPPGKSIVIPKGTKIQKTKEGYLVFILANGSKIEFRGQKASKTGIIGDPGLKGECRLYNQKGKMLFSRSQGAICRLIPIQNLRGKLAIDDDIAWVQFSLEPGAR
;
A
#
# COMPACT_ATOMS: atom_id res chain seq x y z
N MET A 1 0.97 -40.79 38.34
CA MET A 1 1.48 -39.40 38.20
C MET A 1 1.92 -39.15 36.76
N ARG A 2 1.15 -38.39 35.97
CA ARG A 2 1.56 -37.92 34.62
C ARG A 2 1.35 -36.41 34.57
N ARG A 3 2.44 -35.63 34.55
CA ARG A 3 2.40 -34.16 34.36
C ARG A 3 2.31 -33.87 32.87
N ALA A 4 1.17 -33.35 32.42
CA ALA A 4 1.02 -32.79 31.08
C ALA A 4 1.79 -31.45 30.99
N LYS A 5 2.78 -31.38 30.11
CA LYS A 5 3.42 -30.11 29.72
C LYS A 5 2.41 -29.33 28.87
N ARG A 6 1.87 -28.24 29.43
CA ARG A 6 1.16 -27.21 28.67
C ARG A 6 2.17 -26.49 27.78
N ILE A 7 2.31 -26.95 26.54
CA ILE A 7 3.02 -26.18 25.50
C ILE A 7 2.10 -25.01 25.16
N SER A 8 2.57 -23.80 25.46
CA SER A 8 1.88 -22.55 25.18
C SER A 8 1.75 -22.38 23.66
N ILE A 9 0.54 -22.56 23.12
CA ILE A 9 0.19 -22.42 21.70
C ILE A 9 0.22 -20.93 21.24
N VAL A 10 0.53 -19.99 22.13
CA VAL A 10 0.52 -18.55 21.82
C VAL A 10 1.79 -18.08 21.09
N SER A 11 2.85 -18.88 21.04
CA SER A 11 4.15 -18.44 20.50
C SER A 11 4.43 -18.84 19.05
N PHE A 12 3.55 -19.57 18.37
CA PHE A 12 3.83 -20.09 17.01
C PHE A 12 3.14 -19.32 15.86
N LEU A 13 2.19 -18.43 16.16
CA LEU A 13 1.49 -17.64 15.12
C LEU A 13 2.19 -16.33 14.72
N ALA A 14 3.23 -15.90 15.45
CA ALA A 14 4.01 -14.70 15.10
C ALA A 14 5.08 -14.95 14.02
N LEU A 15 5.22 -16.19 13.52
CA LEU A 15 6.35 -16.60 12.67
C LEU A 15 6.05 -16.58 11.16
N ILE A 16 4.83 -16.29 10.71
CA ILE A 16 4.43 -16.41 9.28
C ILE A 16 4.21 -15.03 8.60
N MET A 17 4.77 -13.95 9.13
CA MET A 17 4.79 -12.64 8.45
C MET A 17 6.21 -12.04 8.40
N LEU A 18 7.22 -12.90 8.23
CA LEU A 18 8.59 -12.45 7.92
C LEU A 18 8.73 -12.32 6.40
N PHE A 19 8.13 -11.28 5.82
CA PHE A 19 8.55 -10.83 4.50
C PHE A 19 9.86 -10.06 4.69
N SER A 20 10.97 -10.74 4.44
CA SER A 20 12.29 -10.14 4.48
C SER A 20 12.41 -9.08 3.38
N LEU A 21 13.02 -7.94 3.72
CA LEU A 21 13.42 -6.91 2.75
C LEU A 21 14.20 -7.49 1.54
N ALA A 22 14.87 -8.63 1.75
CA ALA A 22 15.71 -9.31 0.77
C ALA A 22 14.95 -9.92 -0.42
N TYR A 23 13.65 -10.25 -0.30
CA TYR A 23 12.90 -10.90 -1.38
C TYR A 23 12.20 -9.91 -2.32
N ALA A 24 12.05 -8.65 -1.93
CA ALA A 24 11.34 -7.62 -2.70
C ALA A 24 12.13 -7.03 -3.89
N LEU A 25 13.24 -7.66 -4.30
CA LEU A 25 14.23 -7.07 -5.21
C LEU A 25 14.34 -7.85 -6.53
N ARG A 26 13.37 -7.66 -7.42
CA ARG A 26 13.50 -7.94 -8.87
C ARG A 26 12.85 -6.80 -9.66
N MET A 27 13.62 -6.24 -10.61
CA MET A 27 13.41 -5.02 -11.41
C MET A 27 11.96 -4.54 -11.65
N GLY A 28 11.78 -3.20 -11.59
CA GLY A 28 10.51 -2.49 -11.68
C GLY A 28 10.06 -2.12 -10.26
N GLU A 29 9.83 -0.82 -10.02
CA GLU A 29 9.38 -0.21 -8.75
C GLU A 29 9.07 -1.16 -7.59
N ASN A 30 9.75 -1.03 -6.45
CA ASN A 30 9.52 -1.90 -5.29
C ASN A 30 8.58 -1.24 -4.28
N ALA A 31 8.02 -2.02 -3.36
CA ALA A 31 7.38 -1.46 -2.19
C ALA A 31 7.67 -2.23 -0.92
N VAL A 32 7.67 -1.49 0.18
CA VAL A 32 7.77 -2.00 1.54
C VAL A 32 6.47 -1.68 2.27
N GLN A 33 5.82 -2.71 2.81
CA GLN A 33 4.70 -2.53 3.72
C GLN A 33 5.22 -2.05 5.07
N LEU A 34 4.56 -1.05 5.63
CA LEU A 34 4.77 -0.56 6.98
C LEU A 34 3.60 -1.03 7.85
N PRO A 35 3.80 -2.06 8.68
CA PRO A 35 2.78 -2.51 9.63
C PRO A 35 2.32 -1.39 10.58
N ILE A 36 1.10 -1.54 11.09
CA ILE A 36 0.62 -0.72 12.20
C ILE A 36 1.58 -0.87 13.38
N GLY A 37 1.89 0.23 14.04
CA GLY A 37 2.83 0.26 15.16
C GLY A 37 4.31 0.30 14.75
N THR A 38 4.65 0.29 13.45
CA THR A 38 6.02 0.58 13.01
C THR A 38 6.46 1.93 13.56
N LYS A 39 7.52 1.92 14.37
CA LYS A 39 8.05 3.12 15.03
C LYS A 39 8.60 4.09 13.98
N ILE A 40 8.32 5.37 14.18
CA ILE A 40 8.78 6.48 13.34
C ILE A 40 9.74 7.35 14.15
N GLU A 41 10.87 7.68 13.55
CA GLU A 41 11.82 8.66 14.07
C GLU A 41 12.08 9.73 13.01
N THR A 42 11.80 10.99 13.32
CA THR A 42 12.01 12.11 12.39
C THR A 42 13.14 13.01 12.86
N ALA A 43 14.12 13.26 12.01
CA ALA A 43 15.24 14.17 12.27
C ALA A 43 15.55 15.00 11.02
N GLY A 44 15.22 16.29 11.06
CA GLY A 44 15.34 17.18 9.90
C GLY A 44 14.51 16.68 8.72
N GLU A 45 15.16 16.45 7.59
CA GLU A 45 14.53 15.93 6.37
C GLU A 45 14.45 14.39 6.31
N ILE A 46 14.97 13.70 7.33
CA ILE A 46 14.98 12.23 7.38
C ILE A 46 13.83 11.74 8.26
N THR A 47 13.03 10.83 7.71
CA THR A 47 12.02 10.05 8.44
C THR A 47 12.43 8.58 8.40
N ARG A 48 12.70 7.99 9.56
CA ARG A 48 13.06 6.57 9.72
C ARG A 48 11.87 5.76 10.17
N PHE A 49 11.71 4.58 9.58
CA PHE A 49 10.80 3.53 10.01
C PHE A 49 11.63 2.37 10.55
N ILE A 50 11.40 2.01 11.81
CA ILE A 50 12.11 0.91 12.45
C ILE A 50 11.34 -0.38 12.17
N LEU A 51 11.94 -1.23 11.34
CA LEU A 51 11.36 -2.50 10.91
C LEU A 51 11.97 -3.67 11.71
N PRO A 52 11.28 -4.82 11.82
CA PRO A 52 11.80 -5.97 12.52
C PRO A 52 13.11 -6.52 11.96
N ASP A 53 13.46 -6.24 10.71
CA ASP A 53 14.63 -6.72 9.97
C ASP A 53 15.61 -5.61 9.56
N GLY A 54 15.35 -4.35 9.93
CA GLY A 54 16.17 -3.25 9.48
C GLY A 54 15.57 -1.87 9.70
N VAL A 55 16.01 -0.91 8.91
CA VAL A 55 15.54 0.47 8.93
C VAL A 55 15.25 0.92 7.51
N LEU A 56 14.10 1.55 7.31
CA LEU A 56 13.77 2.26 6.07
C LEU A 56 13.83 3.76 6.35
N GLU A 57 14.64 4.51 5.62
CA GLU A 57 14.70 5.96 5.68
C GLU A 57 14.02 6.56 4.45
N LEU A 58 13.19 7.58 4.67
CA LEU A 58 12.70 8.49 3.64
C LEU A 58 13.34 9.85 3.83
N ILE A 59 13.85 10.42 2.74
CA ILE A 59 14.65 11.64 2.74
C ILE A 59 13.91 12.69 1.91
N GLY A 60 13.31 13.68 2.56
CA GLY A 60 12.72 14.82 1.87
C GLY A 60 13.80 15.71 1.26
N SER A 61 13.73 15.97 -0.05
CA SER A 61 14.60 16.99 -0.66
C SER A 61 13.84 17.71 -1.75
N ALA A 62 13.51 19.00 -1.55
CA ALA A 62 13.05 19.96 -2.57
C ALA A 62 12.30 19.35 -3.78
N GLY A 63 11.19 18.64 -3.53
CA GLY A 63 10.32 18.08 -4.57
C GLY A 63 10.57 16.61 -4.94
N GLN A 64 11.57 15.96 -4.34
CA GLN A 64 11.83 14.53 -4.44
C GLN A 64 11.82 13.89 -3.05
N LEU A 65 11.44 12.62 -3.01
CA LEU A 65 11.50 11.80 -1.81
C LEU A 65 12.50 10.67 -2.08
N GLY A 66 13.68 10.78 -1.50
CA GLY A 66 14.66 9.70 -1.49
C GLY A 66 14.25 8.58 -0.55
N VAL A 67 14.82 7.41 -0.74
CA VAL A 67 14.65 6.25 0.13
C VAL A 67 15.98 5.54 0.32
N ARG A 68 16.23 5.05 1.52
CA ARG A 68 17.32 4.13 1.83
C ARG A 68 16.82 3.01 2.72
N ALA A 69 17.32 1.80 2.52
CA ALA A 69 17.00 0.69 3.38
C ALA A 69 18.28 0.05 3.90
N TYR A 70 18.30 -0.26 5.18
CA TYR A 70 19.42 -0.84 5.89
C TYR A 70 18.98 -2.14 6.56
N ASN A 71 19.85 -3.13 6.62
CA ASN A 71 19.62 -4.31 7.45
C ASN A 71 19.89 -4.01 8.94
N LYS A 72 19.63 -4.98 9.83
CA LYS A 72 19.94 -4.87 11.27
C LYS A 72 21.41 -4.55 11.58
N GLY A 73 22.34 -4.97 10.72
CA GLY A 73 23.77 -4.71 10.87
C GLY A 73 24.19 -3.31 10.42
N GLY A 74 23.25 -2.47 9.95
CA GLY A 74 23.54 -1.14 9.43
C GLY A 74 24.10 -1.13 8.01
N ALA A 75 24.19 -2.27 7.34
CA ALA A 75 24.61 -2.31 5.94
C ALA A 75 23.47 -1.80 5.05
N LEU A 76 23.79 -0.88 4.15
CA LEU A 76 22.87 -0.38 3.14
C LEU A 76 22.49 -1.54 2.21
N LEU A 77 21.20 -1.87 2.18
CA LEU A 77 20.63 -2.85 1.26
C LEU A 77 20.18 -2.18 -0.05
N TYR A 78 19.70 -0.94 0.04
CA TYR A 78 19.07 -0.27 -1.09
C TYR A 78 19.05 1.26 -0.93
N SER A 79 19.13 2.00 -2.05
CA SER A 79 18.85 3.43 -2.14
C SER A 79 18.14 3.83 -3.45
N GLY A 80 17.26 4.84 -3.38
CA GLY A 80 16.67 5.46 -4.56
C GLY A 80 16.19 6.89 -4.33
N LYS A 81 15.77 7.53 -5.42
CA LYS A 81 15.46 8.98 -5.46
C LYS A 81 13.98 9.33 -5.60
N GLN A 82 13.13 8.34 -5.80
CA GLN A 82 11.71 8.54 -6.04
C GLN A 82 10.92 7.55 -5.21
N ALA A 83 10.48 7.98 -4.03
CA ALA A 83 9.59 7.25 -3.16
C ALA A 83 8.22 7.93 -3.07
N ARG A 84 7.20 7.13 -2.78
CA ARG A 84 5.83 7.57 -2.51
C ARG A 84 5.29 6.76 -1.34
N LEU A 85 4.61 7.43 -0.43
CA LEU A 85 3.96 6.80 0.70
C LEU A 85 2.46 6.72 0.45
N PHE A 86 1.88 5.55 0.67
CA PHE A 86 0.47 5.27 0.49
C PHE A 86 -0.14 4.71 1.77
N ALA A 87 -1.41 4.97 2.02
CA ALA A 87 -2.24 4.18 2.92
C ALA A 87 -3.31 3.47 2.11
N VAL A 88 -3.48 2.17 2.33
CA VAL A 88 -4.58 1.42 1.72
C VAL A 88 -5.89 1.87 2.37
N VAL A 89 -6.90 2.13 1.55
CA VAL A 89 -8.23 2.49 2.03
C VAL A 89 -9.14 1.26 1.95
N PRO A 90 -9.62 0.72 3.09
CA PRO A 90 -10.58 -0.37 3.09
C PRO A 90 -11.84 -0.02 2.29
N VAL A 91 -12.28 -0.95 1.45
CA VAL A 91 -13.49 -0.79 0.61
C VAL A 91 -14.72 -0.45 1.45
N GLN A 92 -14.83 -0.99 2.67
CA GLN A 92 -15.96 -0.75 3.56
C GLN A 92 -16.02 0.71 4.01
N LYS A 93 -14.85 1.35 4.24
CA LYS A 93 -14.79 2.78 4.57
C LYS A 93 -15.31 3.64 3.42
N LEU A 94 -15.09 3.22 2.18
CA LEU A 94 -15.58 3.90 0.97
C LEU A 94 -17.03 3.55 0.63
N ALA A 95 -17.47 2.33 0.91
CA ALA A 95 -18.81 1.85 0.60
C ALA A 95 -19.91 2.59 1.37
N ASN A 96 -19.57 3.21 2.50
CA ASN A 96 -20.47 4.03 3.29
C ASN A 96 -20.43 5.52 2.91
N GLN A 97 -19.66 5.88 1.88
CA GLN A 97 -19.51 7.26 1.40
C GLN A 97 -20.24 7.46 0.06
N ASN A 98 -20.81 8.65 -0.12
CA ASN A 98 -21.39 9.07 -1.40
C ASN A 98 -20.37 9.80 -2.29
N THR A 99 -19.27 10.29 -1.71
CA THR A 99 -18.18 11.00 -2.39
C THR A 99 -16.84 10.67 -1.74
N SER A 100 -15.75 10.72 -2.51
CA SER A 100 -14.40 10.53 -1.97
C SER A 100 -13.98 11.72 -1.10
N THR A 101 -13.42 11.43 0.08
CA THR A 101 -12.96 12.47 1.03
C THR A 101 -11.52 12.92 0.80
N ALA A 102 -10.77 12.20 -0.03
CA ALA A 102 -9.39 12.47 -0.42
C ALA A 102 -9.16 12.07 -1.88
N ASP A 103 -8.03 12.51 -2.45
CA ASP A 103 -7.54 11.96 -3.71
C ASP A 103 -7.14 10.49 -3.50
N LEU A 104 -7.64 9.62 -4.37
CA LEU A 104 -7.35 8.19 -4.35
C LEU A 104 -6.61 7.79 -5.60
N VAL A 105 -5.85 6.71 -5.50
CA VAL A 105 -5.16 6.09 -6.62
C VAL A 105 -5.34 4.58 -6.56
N PHE A 106 -5.36 3.95 -7.73
CA PHE A 106 -5.24 2.49 -7.78
C PHE A 106 -3.77 2.10 -7.86
N VAL A 107 -3.38 1.17 -7.00
CA VAL A 107 -2.03 0.60 -7.01
C VAL A 107 -2.14 -0.91 -7.15
N GLN A 108 -1.49 -1.48 -8.16
CA GLN A 108 -1.42 -2.92 -8.33
C GLN A 108 -0.17 -3.46 -7.63
N PHE A 109 -0.36 -4.37 -6.68
CA PHE A 109 0.73 -5.07 -6.01
C PHE A 109 0.86 -6.46 -6.61
N LYS A 110 1.84 -6.70 -7.50
CA LYS A 110 2.18 -8.05 -7.98
C LYS A 110 3.25 -8.68 -7.11
N GLU A 111 3.31 -10.00 -7.13
CA GLU A 111 4.23 -10.86 -6.36
C GLU A 111 5.69 -10.39 -6.47
N LEU A 112 6.08 -9.49 -5.55
CA LEU A 112 7.40 -8.90 -5.32
C LEU A 112 7.67 -7.48 -5.88
N SER A 113 6.71 -6.82 -6.53
CA SER A 113 6.82 -5.38 -6.85
C SER A 113 5.47 -4.73 -7.18
N PRO A 114 5.16 -3.52 -6.67
CA PRO A 114 4.08 -2.72 -7.22
C PRO A 114 4.38 -2.42 -8.69
N GLN A 115 3.46 -2.77 -9.59
CA GLN A 115 3.59 -2.28 -10.95
C GLN A 115 2.98 -0.89 -10.99
N PRO A 116 3.69 0.12 -11.51
CA PRO A 116 3.06 1.39 -11.81
C PRO A 116 1.92 1.10 -12.79
N ASP A 117 0.93 1.96 -12.77
CA ASP A 117 0.08 2.04 -13.94
C ASP A 117 0.97 2.33 -15.17
N PRO A 118 0.68 1.71 -16.33
CA PRO A 118 1.48 1.88 -17.54
C PRO A 118 1.68 3.38 -17.77
N PRO A 119 2.84 3.79 -18.30
CA PRO A 119 3.12 5.19 -18.56
C PRO A 119 1.91 5.87 -19.22
N GLY A 120 1.38 6.92 -18.57
CA GLY A 120 0.16 7.62 -19.00
C GLY A 120 -1.19 7.03 -18.53
N LYS A 121 -1.22 6.07 -17.59
CA LYS A 121 -2.46 5.40 -17.14
C LYS A 121 -2.69 5.41 -15.62
N SER A 122 -1.95 6.21 -14.87
CA SER A 122 -2.21 6.39 -13.42
C SER A 122 -3.64 6.87 -13.22
N ILE A 123 -4.51 6.04 -12.66
CA ILE A 123 -5.86 6.50 -12.32
C ILE A 123 -5.79 7.22 -10.98
N VAL A 124 -5.85 8.54 -11.06
CA VAL A 124 -6.22 9.37 -9.93
C VAL A 124 -7.73 9.51 -9.91
N ILE A 125 -8.34 9.22 -8.78
CA ILE A 125 -9.71 9.58 -8.45
C ILE A 125 -9.64 10.86 -7.61
N PRO A 126 -10.00 12.02 -8.17
CA PRO A 126 -9.95 13.27 -7.41
C PRO A 126 -10.87 13.23 -6.19
N LYS A 127 -10.51 13.99 -5.16
CA LYS A 127 -11.39 14.28 -4.02
C LYS A 127 -12.74 14.83 -4.51
N GLY A 128 -13.82 14.41 -3.86
CA GLY A 128 -15.19 14.78 -4.22
C GLY A 128 -15.79 13.95 -5.35
N THR A 129 -15.05 12.98 -5.91
CA THR A 129 -15.59 12.05 -6.91
C THR A 129 -16.76 11.28 -6.32
N LYS A 130 -17.88 11.22 -7.05
CA LYS A 130 -19.07 10.48 -6.64
C LYS A 130 -18.80 8.98 -6.57
N ILE A 131 -19.22 8.36 -5.49
CA ILE A 131 -19.12 6.92 -5.23
C ILE A 131 -20.53 6.33 -5.27
N GLN A 132 -20.69 5.23 -5.99
CA GLN A 132 -21.91 4.43 -6.02
C GLN A 132 -21.61 2.99 -5.67
N LYS A 133 -22.55 2.33 -4.99
CA LYS A 133 -22.50 0.90 -4.73
C LYS A 133 -23.47 0.18 -5.66
N THR A 134 -22.99 -0.83 -6.39
CA THR A 134 -23.86 -1.66 -7.23
C THR A 134 -24.64 -2.67 -6.37
N LYS A 135 -25.66 -3.30 -6.96
CA LYS A 135 -26.43 -4.37 -6.27
C LYS A 135 -25.53 -5.55 -5.87
N GLU A 136 -24.49 -5.82 -6.66
CA GLU A 136 -23.48 -6.85 -6.43
C GLU A 136 -22.42 -6.45 -5.39
N GLY A 137 -22.48 -5.21 -4.89
CA GLY A 137 -21.58 -4.69 -3.87
C GLY A 137 -20.27 -4.10 -4.40
N TYR A 138 -20.16 -3.85 -5.70
CA TYR A 138 -19.00 -3.17 -6.30
C TYR A 138 -19.04 -1.68 -6.01
N LEU A 139 -17.88 -1.04 -5.94
CA LEU A 139 -17.78 0.41 -5.91
C LEU A 139 -17.63 0.94 -7.33
N VAL A 140 -18.36 2.01 -7.65
CA VAL A 140 -18.28 2.72 -8.91
C VAL A 140 -17.96 4.18 -8.63
N PHE A 141 -16.84 4.65 -9.16
CA PHE A 141 -16.42 6.05 -9.10
C PHE A 141 -16.81 6.73 -10.41
N ILE A 142 -17.53 7.85 -10.33
CA ILE A 142 -17.97 8.62 -11.51
C ILE A 142 -17.12 9.87 -11.62
N LEU A 143 -16.21 9.89 -12.60
CA LEU A 143 -15.29 11.00 -12.82
C LEU A 143 -16.02 12.23 -13.40
N ALA A 144 -15.39 13.40 -13.30
CA ALA A 144 -15.97 14.68 -13.75
C ALA A 144 -16.21 14.74 -15.27
N ASN A 145 -15.27 14.23 -16.06
CA ASN A 145 -15.60 13.75 -17.41
C ASN A 145 -16.38 12.46 -17.17
N GLY A 146 -17.60 12.20 -17.62
CA GLY A 146 -18.42 11.06 -17.15
C GLY A 146 -17.91 9.60 -17.33
N SER A 147 -16.60 9.35 -17.49
CA SER A 147 -15.97 8.04 -17.35
C SER A 147 -16.22 7.43 -15.97
N LYS A 148 -16.17 6.11 -15.90
CA LYS A 148 -16.47 5.34 -14.69
C LYS A 148 -15.36 4.38 -14.36
N ILE A 149 -15.06 4.25 -13.08
CA ILE A 149 -14.13 3.25 -12.58
C ILE A 149 -14.91 2.29 -11.70
N GLU A 150 -14.92 1.01 -12.04
CA GLU A 150 -15.48 -0.04 -11.20
C GLU A 150 -14.37 -0.72 -10.40
N PHE A 151 -14.57 -0.85 -9.10
CA PHE A 151 -13.73 -1.65 -8.23
C PHE A 151 -14.52 -2.82 -7.64
N ARG A 152 -14.04 -4.02 -7.93
CA ARG A 152 -14.62 -5.29 -7.49
C ARG A 152 -13.68 -5.90 -6.45
N GLY A 153 -13.90 -5.56 -5.18
CA GLY A 153 -13.14 -6.13 -4.07
C GLY A 153 -13.29 -7.66 -4.02
N GLN A 154 -12.22 -8.38 -3.69
CA GLN A 154 -12.31 -9.82 -3.44
C GLN A 154 -13.16 -10.08 -2.18
N LYS A 155 -14.09 -11.05 -2.24
CA LYS A 155 -14.83 -11.50 -1.06
C LYS A 155 -13.84 -12.06 -0.04
N ALA A 156 -13.96 -11.66 1.23
CA ALA A 156 -13.11 -12.16 2.31
C ALA A 156 -13.09 -13.70 2.33
N SER A 157 -11.90 -14.30 2.44
CA SER A 157 -11.75 -15.76 2.52
C SER A 157 -12.29 -16.28 3.86
N LYS A 158 -12.87 -17.50 3.87
CA LYS A 158 -13.48 -18.15 5.04
C LYS A 158 -12.49 -18.52 6.17
N THR A 159 -11.19 -18.32 6.00
CA THR A 159 -10.14 -18.79 6.92
C THR A 159 -9.42 -17.68 7.69
N GLY A 160 -9.75 -16.40 7.48
CA GLY A 160 -9.32 -15.29 8.35
C GLY A 160 -7.82 -15.08 8.52
N ILE A 161 -6.98 -15.74 7.71
CA ILE A 161 -5.51 -15.61 7.73
C ILE A 161 -5.06 -15.29 6.30
N ILE A 162 -4.48 -14.09 6.16
CA ILE A 162 -4.29 -13.35 4.89
C ILE A 162 -5.58 -13.36 4.07
N GLY A 163 -6.57 -12.71 4.70
CA GLY A 163 -7.95 -12.54 4.30
C GLY A 163 -8.50 -11.32 5.05
N ASP A 164 -8.21 -10.13 4.54
CA ASP A 164 -8.65 -8.86 5.11
C ASP A 164 -9.64 -8.20 4.12
N PRO A 165 -10.73 -7.61 4.60
CA PRO A 165 -11.97 -7.51 3.84
C PRO A 165 -11.81 -6.53 2.67
N GLY A 166 -11.68 -7.04 1.44
CA GLY A 166 -11.77 -6.24 0.22
C GLY A 166 -10.63 -5.26 -0.05
N LEU A 167 -9.45 -5.39 0.57
CA LEU A 167 -8.31 -4.49 0.31
C LEU A 167 -7.80 -4.56 -1.14
N LYS A 168 -7.88 -5.74 -1.76
CA LYS A 168 -7.50 -5.97 -3.15
C LYS A 168 -8.70 -6.39 -3.99
N GLY A 169 -8.66 -6.06 -5.27
CA GLY A 169 -9.76 -6.30 -6.18
C GLY A 169 -9.39 -6.13 -7.65
N GLU A 170 -10.40 -6.30 -8.50
CA GLU A 170 -10.31 -5.96 -9.91
C GLU A 170 -10.75 -4.50 -10.12
N CYS A 171 -9.92 -3.71 -10.80
CA CYS A 171 -10.22 -2.34 -11.21
C CYS A 171 -10.46 -2.30 -12.72
N ARG A 172 -11.58 -1.70 -13.15
CA ARG A 172 -11.94 -1.53 -14.56
C ARG A 172 -12.27 -0.07 -14.84
N LEU A 173 -11.66 0.49 -15.88
CA LEU A 173 -11.98 1.83 -16.35
C LEU A 173 -12.84 1.75 -17.61
N TYR A 174 -13.92 2.51 -17.62
CA TYR A 174 -14.83 2.68 -18.75
C TYR A 174 -14.86 4.15 -19.14
N ASN A 175 -14.90 4.43 -20.44
CA ASN A 175 -15.15 5.78 -20.92
C ASN A 175 -16.64 6.16 -20.80
N GLN A 176 -16.98 7.39 -21.16
CA GLN A 176 -18.36 7.91 -21.14
C GLN A 176 -19.35 7.12 -22.01
N LYS A 177 -18.85 6.45 -23.06
CA LYS A 177 -19.67 5.61 -23.96
C LYS A 177 -19.83 4.17 -23.45
N GLY A 178 -19.31 3.86 -22.25
CA GLY A 178 -19.34 2.51 -21.68
C GLY A 178 -18.32 1.54 -22.27
N LYS A 179 -17.41 1.98 -23.15
CA LYS A 179 -16.31 1.13 -23.64
C LYS A 179 -15.26 0.98 -22.55
N MET A 180 -14.91 -0.26 -22.23
CA MET A 180 -13.81 -0.55 -21.31
C MET A 180 -12.48 -0.09 -21.93
N LEU A 181 -11.75 0.74 -21.21
CA LEU A 181 -10.44 1.23 -21.59
C LEU A 181 -9.33 0.32 -21.04
N PHE A 182 -9.51 -0.22 -19.83
CA PHE A 182 -8.63 -1.26 -19.30
C PHE A 182 -9.25 -2.02 -18.11
N SER A 183 -8.66 -3.17 -17.77
CA SER A 183 -8.89 -3.92 -16.54
C SER A 183 -7.56 -4.31 -15.89
N ARG A 184 -7.50 -4.31 -14.55
CA ARG A 184 -6.39 -4.80 -13.74
C ARG A 184 -6.91 -5.63 -12.57
N SER A 185 -6.32 -6.80 -12.34
CA SER A 185 -6.56 -7.61 -11.14
C SER A 185 -5.58 -7.27 -10.01
N GLN A 186 -5.89 -7.64 -8.76
CA GLN A 186 -5.01 -7.45 -7.60
C GLN A 186 -4.64 -5.99 -7.29
N GLY A 187 -5.48 -5.03 -7.69
CA GLY A 187 -5.32 -3.63 -7.34
C GLY A 187 -5.89 -3.31 -5.97
N ALA A 188 -5.31 -2.35 -5.26
CA ALA A 188 -5.88 -1.74 -4.06
C ALA A 188 -6.22 -0.26 -4.31
N ILE A 189 -7.18 0.25 -3.56
CA ILE A 189 -7.46 1.69 -3.51
C ILE A 189 -6.58 2.28 -2.41
N CYS A 190 -5.78 3.26 -2.76
CA CYS A 190 -4.83 3.90 -1.84
C CYS A 190 -5.04 5.41 -1.82
N ARG A 191 -4.67 6.06 -0.72
CA ARG A 191 -4.44 7.51 -0.65
C ARG A 191 -2.94 7.78 -0.58
N LEU A 192 -2.48 8.85 -1.21
CA LEU A 192 -1.11 9.32 -1.03
C LEU A 192 -0.98 9.97 0.35
N ILE A 193 0.09 9.67 1.07
CA ILE A 193 0.41 10.29 2.35
C ILE A 193 1.59 11.25 2.12
N PRO A 194 1.39 12.57 2.27
CA PRO A 194 2.50 13.52 2.32
C PRO A 194 3.45 13.18 3.47
N ILE A 195 4.77 13.19 3.22
CA ILE A 195 5.78 12.90 4.26
C ILE A 195 5.66 13.86 5.45
N GLN A 196 5.19 15.09 5.20
CA GLN A 196 4.95 16.11 6.22
C GLN A 196 3.93 15.66 7.27
N ASN A 197 2.98 14.79 6.89
CA ASN A 197 1.97 14.26 7.80
C ASN A 197 2.55 13.27 8.83
N LEU A 198 3.81 12.85 8.66
CA LEU A 198 4.50 11.97 9.62
C LEU A 198 5.30 12.75 10.68
N ARG A 199 5.47 14.07 10.51
CA ARG A 199 6.20 14.89 11.49
C ARG A 199 5.49 14.84 12.85
N GLY A 200 6.23 14.46 13.89
CA GLY A 200 5.70 14.33 15.26
C GLY A 200 4.93 13.03 15.53
N LYS A 201 4.75 12.15 14.54
CA LYS A 201 4.21 10.81 14.79
C LYS A 201 5.30 9.91 15.37
N LEU A 202 4.94 9.13 16.39
CA LEU A 202 5.84 8.15 17.03
C LEU A 202 5.75 6.76 16.37
N ALA A 203 4.64 6.48 15.68
CA ALA A 203 4.40 5.21 15.01
C ALA A 203 3.35 5.38 13.89
N ILE A 204 3.27 4.39 12.99
CA ILE A 204 2.16 4.25 12.03
C ILE A 204 0.88 3.90 12.80
N ASP A 205 -0.10 4.79 12.72
CA ASP A 205 -1.40 4.76 13.42
C ASP A 205 -2.58 4.43 12.49
N ASP A 206 -2.41 4.65 11.18
CA ASP A 206 -3.40 4.37 10.15
C ASP A 206 -3.27 2.94 9.56
N ASP A 207 -4.35 2.44 8.96
CA ASP A 207 -4.36 1.15 8.28
C ASP A 207 -3.28 1.09 7.18
N ILE A 208 -2.54 -0.03 7.19
CA ILE A 208 -1.52 -0.49 6.24
C ILE A 208 -0.95 0.61 5.34
N ALA A 209 0.20 1.15 5.75
CA ALA A 209 0.98 2.05 4.91
C ALA A 209 1.95 1.28 4.01
N TRP A 210 2.24 1.81 2.83
CA TRP A 210 3.21 1.26 1.87
C TRP A 210 4.13 2.36 1.38
N VAL A 211 5.42 2.09 1.32
CA VAL A 211 6.39 2.93 0.61
C VAL A 211 6.69 2.28 -0.73
N GLN A 212 6.27 2.90 -1.83
CA GLN A 212 6.68 2.53 -3.20
C GLN A 212 7.93 3.33 -3.59
N PHE A 213 8.84 2.75 -4.35
CA PHE A 213 10.03 3.45 -4.82
C PHE A 213 10.68 2.86 -6.08
N SER A 214 11.41 3.71 -6.80
CA SER A 214 12.21 3.31 -7.97
C SER A 214 13.66 3.00 -7.60
N LEU A 215 14.19 1.87 -8.10
CA LEU A 215 15.62 1.55 -7.98
C LEU A 215 16.46 2.50 -8.83
N GLU A 216 17.63 2.90 -8.32
CA GLU A 216 18.66 3.47 -9.19
C GLU A 216 19.28 2.38 -10.08
N PRO A 217 19.55 2.67 -11.36
CA PRO A 217 20.34 1.76 -12.19
C PRO A 217 21.71 1.51 -11.55
N GLY A 218 22.02 0.24 -11.27
CA GLY A 218 23.35 -0.17 -10.75
C GLY A 218 23.41 -0.43 -9.24
N ALA A 219 22.31 -0.30 -8.49
CA ALA A 219 22.23 -0.79 -7.11
C ALA A 219 22.20 -2.34 -7.12
N ARG A 220 23.35 -2.98 -6.89
CA ARG A 220 23.49 -4.41 -6.60
C ARG A 220 24.34 -4.59 -5.36
#